data_AF-A0A068S898-F1
#
_entry.id   AF-A0A068S898-F1
#
_cell.length_a   1.000
_cell.length_b   1.000
_cell.length_c   1.000
_cell.angle_alpha   90.00
_cell.angle_beta   90.00
_cell.angle_gamma   90.00
#
_symmetry.space_group_name_H-M   'P 1'
#
loop_
_entity.id
_entity.type
_entity.pdbx_description
1 polymer ?
#
loop_
_entity_poly.entity_id
_entity_poly.type
_entity_poly.pdbx_seq_one_letter_code
_entity_poly.pdbx_strand_id
1 'polypeptide(L)'
;MATTTSTTRPIRITELKHQLAAAILTVDRIAAQNSNDLSADDASTLDNLDSQLNLLQDPLLLKRVNAKQRKLERHKAWRKRRVDNALKRQEQISERRKRLEADLERWQQQKSAQDMPTKKKKKTSKRKSTSRVRELERTLDLLLQLRDLRRKRLEAQGHFFPETGDDFYAKIQEQEKRQPRNDESPYQEEEEQEEKQLYIHPDDHWHNTGLDHKAYAYWCQGEQDVDTLRRIRNQWDGYLVEEEEEEEEEEEEESAGTKIPPVWVEPGPPSNWIWATVLDH
;
A
#
# COMPACT_ATOMS: atom_id res chain seq x y z
N MET A 1 49.82 13.18 23.85
CA MET A 1 49.23 11.85 24.10
C MET A 1 48.14 11.64 23.07
N ALA A 2 48.38 10.79 22.07
CA ALA A 2 47.43 10.54 20.98
C ALA A 2 46.49 9.39 21.37
N THR A 3 45.21 9.68 21.51
CA THR A 3 44.15 8.69 21.73
C THR A 3 43.81 8.04 20.39
N THR A 4 44.20 6.78 20.19
CA THR A 4 43.76 5.97 19.06
C THR A 4 42.32 5.52 19.30
N THR A 5 41.37 6.21 18.68
CA THR A 5 39.99 5.74 18.60
C THR A 5 39.95 4.51 17.68
N SER A 6 39.87 3.32 18.29
CA SER A 6 39.63 2.07 17.58
C SER A 6 38.24 2.11 16.94
N THR A 7 38.18 2.42 15.65
CA THR A 7 36.98 2.26 14.82
C THR A 7 36.57 0.79 14.83
N THR A 8 35.52 0.48 15.59
CA THR A 8 34.99 -0.88 15.70
C THR A 8 34.22 -1.22 14.43
N ARG A 9 34.89 -1.90 13.48
CA ARG A 9 34.26 -2.38 12.25
C ARG A 9 33.04 -3.27 12.58
N PRO A 10 31.93 -3.17 11.82
CA PRO A 10 30.75 -3.98 12.05
C PRO A 10 31.05 -5.46 11.77
N ILE A 11 30.92 -6.30 12.80
CA ILE A 11 31.18 -7.75 12.69
C ILE A 11 30.10 -8.41 11.83
N ARG A 12 30.43 -8.91 10.64
CA ARG A 12 29.54 -9.71 9.78
C ARG A 12 29.74 -11.20 10.07
N ILE A 13 28.69 -11.86 10.59
CA ILE A 13 28.76 -13.29 10.98
C ILE A 13 29.04 -14.19 9.76
N THR A 14 28.51 -13.83 8.60
CA THR A 14 28.72 -14.57 7.34
C THR A 14 30.18 -14.57 6.93
N GLU A 15 30.82 -13.40 6.92
CA GLU A 15 32.25 -13.24 6.63
C GLU A 15 33.12 -14.01 7.62
N LEU A 16 32.84 -13.93 8.93
CA LEU A 16 33.56 -14.72 9.94
C LEU A 16 33.45 -16.23 9.71
N LYS A 17 32.27 -16.71 9.29
CA LYS A 17 32.07 -18.13 8.96
C LYS A 17 32.87 -18.54 7.72
N HIS A 18 32.90 -17.71 6.69
CA HIS A 18 33.69 -17.97 5.49
C HIS A 18 35.19 -17.95 5.77
N GLN A 19 35.67 -17.00 6.57
CA GLN A 19 37.06 -16.93 7.01
C GLN A 19 37.46 -18.18 7.81
N LEU A 20 36.61 -18.62 8.74
CA LEU A 20 36.86 -19.83 9.53
C LEU A 20 36.84 -21.09 8.66
N ALA A 21 35.92 -21.19 7.70
CA ALA A 21 35.89 -22.31 6.75
C ALA A 21 37.14 -22.35 5.85
N ALA A 22 37.59 -21.19 5.34
CA ALA A 22 38.81 -21.09 4.56
C ALA A 22 40.05 -21.45 5.39
N ALA A 23 40.11 -21.00 6.66
CA ALA A 23 41.18 -21.34 7.60
C ALA A 23 41.28 -22.85 7.85
N ILE A 24 40.15 -23.53 8.06
CA ILE A 24 40.12 -25.00 8.22
C ILE A 24 40.70 -25.68 6.98
N LEU A 25 40.28 -25.27 5.79
CA LEU A 25 40.79 -25.85 4.53
C LEU A 25 42.29 -25.63 4.34
N THR A 26 42.82 -24.47 4.75
CA THR A 26 44.27 -24.21 4.70
C THR A 26 45.05 -25.07 5.69
N VAL A 27 44.53 -25.27 6.91
CA VAL A 27 45.16 -26.12 7.92
C VAL A 27 45.15 -27.58 7.48
N ASP A 28 44.03 -28.06 6.94
CA ASP A 28 43.91 -29.43 6.41
C ASP A 28 44.87 -29.67 5.23
N ARG A 29 45.06 -28.66 4.37
CA ARG A 29 46.02 -28.70 3.26
C ARG A 29 47.47 -28.81 3.75
N ILE A 30 47.85 -28.00 4.74
CA ILE A 30 49.20 -28.02 5.31
C ILE A 30 49.44 -29.34 6.06
N ALA A 31 48.44 -29.84 6.79
CA ALA A 31 48.52 -31.13 7.49
C ALA A 31 48.66 -32.34 6.55
N ALA A 32 48.18 -32.23 5.31
CA ALA A 32 48.31 -33.26 4.28
C ALA A 32 49.68 -33.26 3.57
N GLN A 33 50.49 -32.20 3.71
CA GLN A 33 51.84 -32.13 3.17
C GLN A 33 52.84 -32.87 4.08
N ASN A 34 53.85 -33.52 3.50
CA ASN A 34 54.93 -34.14 4.27
C ASN A 34 55.75 -33.04 4.97
N SER A 35 56.18 -33.28 6.21
CA SER A 35 56.91 -32.30 7.04
C SER A 35 58.22 -31.76 6.44
N ASN A 36 58.75 -32.40 5.39
CA ASN A 36 59.95 -31.98 4.68
C ASN A 36 59.70 -30.99 3.51
N ASP A 37 58.44 -30.79 3.09
CA ASP A 37 58.07 -29.95 1.94
C ASP A 37 57.34 -28.64 2.35
N LEU A 38 57.37 -28.27 3.64
CA LEU A 38 56.74 -27.05 4.14
C LEU A 38 57.41 -25.81 3.53
N SER A 39 56.65 -25.04 2.74
CA SER A 39 57.13 -23.79 2.16
C SER A 39 57.28 -22.72 3.25
N ALA A 40 58.18 -21.76 3.04
CA ALA A 40 58.26 -20.56 3.89
C ALA A 40 56.93 -19.78 3.92
N ASP A 41 56.15 -19.88 2.85
CA ASP A 41 54.81 -19.30 2.76
C ASP A 41 53.83 -19.99 3.72
N ASP A 42 53.94 -21.31 3.91
CA ASP A 42 53.07 -22.08 4.82
C ASP A 42 53.31 -21.69 6.29
N ALA A 43 54.56 -21.40 6.66
CA ALA A 43 54.88 -20.88 8.00
C ALA A 43 54.26 -19.49 8.25
N SER A 44 54.34 -18.59 7.26
CA SER A 44 53.75 -17.26 7.36
C SER A 44 52.21 -17.28 7.39
N THR A 45 51.59 -18.25 6.71
CA THR A 45 50.14 -18.43 6.75
C THR A 45 49.68 -18.99 8.09
N LEU A 46 50.44 -19.89 8.72
CA LEU A 46 50.16 -20.38 10.08
C LEU A 46 50.24 -19.25 11.13
N ASP A 47 51.25 -18.38 11.08
CA ASP A 47 51.35 -17.23 11.99
C ASP A 47 50.18 -16.23 11.81
N ASN A 48 49.73 -16.04 10.56
CA ASN A 48 48.55 -15.24 10.26
C ASN A 48 47.25 -15.90 10.77
N LEU A 49 47.13 -17.22 10.69
CA LEU A 49 46.00 -17.95 11.25
C LEU A 49 46.00 -17.93 12.77
N ASP A 50 47.16 -18.01 13.41
CA ASP A 50 47.27 -17.99 14.87
C ASP A 50 46.94 -16.59 15.43
N SER A 51 47.38 -15.52 14.76
CA SER A 51 46.97 -14.16 15.11
C SER A 51 45.46 -13.93 14.89
N GLN A 52 44.86 -14.50 13.84
CA GLN A 52 43.40 -14.49 13.66
C GLN A 52 42.66 -15.30 14.72
N LEU A 53 43.19 -16.46 15.14
CA LEU A 53 42.63 -17.29 16.20
C LEU A 53 42.62 -16.55 17.54
N ASN A 54 43.72 -15.86 17.87
CA ASN A 54 43.83 -15.04 19.08
C ASN A 54 42.82 -13.89 19.07
N LEU A 55 42.55 -13.28 17.91
CA LEU A 55 41.49 -12.28 17.76
C LEU A 55 40.09 -12.87 17.96
N LEU A 56 39.85 -14.10 17.49
CA LEU A 56 38.58 -14.82 17.67
C LEU A 56 38.37 -15.35 19.09
N GLN A 57 39.43 -15.55 19.86
CA GLN A 57 39.38 -15.92 21.27
C GLN A 57 39.03 -14.75 22.20
N ASP A 58 38.94 -13.51 21.70
CA ASP A 58 38.51 -12.37 22.51
C ASP A 58 37.09 -12.60 23.08
N PRO A 59 36.92 -12.65 24.43
CA PRO A 59 35.63 -12.91 25.06
C PRO A 59 34.57 -11.86 24.73
N LEU A 60 34.95 -10.63 24.41
CA LEU A 60 33.99 -9.58 24.03
C LEU A 60 33.45 -9.79 22.62
N LEU A 61 34.31 -10.22 21.69
CA LEU A 61 33.92 -10.58 20.32
C LEU A 61 32.95 -11.76 20.34
N LEU A 62 33.27 -12.82 21.09
CA LEU A 62 32.40 -13.99 21.24
C LEU A 62 31.03 -13.63 21.81
N LYS A 63 30.95 -12.76 22.83
CA LYS A 63 29.68 -12.27 23.37
C LYS A 63 28.86 -11.52 22.31
N ARG A 64 29.49 -10.65 21.51
CA ARG A 64 28.82 -9.89 20.43
C ARG A 64 28.32 -10.81 19.32
N VAL A 65 29.12 -11.77 18.89
CA VAL A 65 28.73 -12.76 17.87
C VAL A 65 27.55 -13.61 18.37
N ASN A 66 27.61 -14.09 19.61
CA ASN A 66 26.52 -14.85 20.22
C ASN A 66 25.22 -14.03 20.34
N ALA A 67 25.32 -12.74 20.70
CA ALA A 67 24.15 -11.86 20.76
C ALA A 67 23.52 -11.66 19.37
N LYS A 68 24.34 -11.44 18.33
CA LYS A 68 23.88 -11.35 16.95
C LYS A 68 23.26 -12.67 16.46
N GLN A 69 23.85 -13.81 16.79
CA GLN A 69 23.29 -15.13 16.46
C GLN A 69 21.94 -15.36 17.13
N ARG A 70 21.80 -15.03 18.42
CA ARG A 70 20.50 -15.08 19.13
C ARG A 70 19.47 -14.11 18.52
N LYS A 71 19.89 -12.93 18.06
CA LYS A 71 19.00 -11.99 17.33
C LYS A 71 18.51 -12.60 16.03
N LEU A 72 19.38 -13.24 15.24
CA LEU A 72 19.02 -13.91 14.00
C LEU A 72 18.05 -15.07 14.23
N GLU A 73 18.29 -15.91 15.23
CA GLU A 73 17.38 -17.03 15.55
C GLU A 73 16.00 -16.54 16.02
N ARG A 74 15.97 -15.49 16.85
CA ARG A 74 14.70 -14.82 17.20
C ARG A 74 13.99 -14.27 15.97
N HIS A 75 14.72 -13.65 15.06
CA HIS A 75 14.16 -13.10 13.83
C HIS A 75 13.59 -14.19 12.91
N LYS A 76 14.31 -15.30 12.72
CA LYS A 76 13.82 -16.47 11.99
C LYS A 76 12.55 -17.05 12.62
N ALA A 77 12.54 -17.22 13.95
CA ALA A 77 11.37 -17.70 14.67
C ALA A 77 10.18 -16.74 14.53
N TRP A 78 10.43 -15.43 14.58
CA TRP A 78 9.42 -14.41 14.35
C TRP A 78 8.86 -14.47 12.93
N ARG A 79 9.71 -14.56 11.90
CA ARG A 79 9.26 -14.71 10.50
C ARG A 79 8.37 -15.93 10.32
N LYS A 80 8.77 -17.08 10.87
CA LYS A 80 7.96 -18.32 10.84
C LYS A 80 6.58 -18.10 11.49
N ARG A 81 6.55 -17.55 12.70
CA ARG A 81 5.29 -17.23 13.40
C ARG A 81 4.42 -16.24 12.61
N ARG A 82 5.02 -15.26 11.95
CA ARG A 82 4.32 -14.28 11.11
C ARG A 82 3.61 -14.97 9.94
N VAL A 83 4.32 -15.84 9.23
CA VAL A 83 3.78 -16.64 8.12
C VAL A 83 2.67 -17.56 8.62
N ASP A 84 2.90 -18.31 9.70
CA ASP A 84 1.89 -19.22 10.27
C ASP A 84 0.60 -18.46 10.68
N ASN A 85 0.75 -17.28 11.27
CA ASN A 85 -0.39 -16.44 11.65
C ASN A 85 -1.14 -15.89 10.44
N ALA A 86 -0.42 -15.54 9.36
CA ALA A 86 -1.04 -15.10 8.11
C ALA A 86 -1.86 -16.23 7.47
N LEU A 87 -1.30 -17.45 7.41
CA LEU A 87 -2.00 -18.64 6.91
C LEU A 87 -3.24 -18.95 7.75
N LYS A 88 -3.14 -18.94 9.08
CA LYS A 88 -4.31 -19.13 9.96
C LYS A 88 -5.40 -18.09 9.74
N ARG A 89 -5.03 -16.81 9.49
CA ARG A 89 -6.00 -15.77 9.15
C ARG A 89 -6.68 -16.05 7.82
N GLN A 90 -5.93 -16.47 6.80
CA GLN A 90 -6.48 -16.85 5.50
C GLN A 90 -7.43 -18.05 5.62
N GLU A 91 -7.05 -19.08 6.38
CA GLU A 91 -7.90 -20.24 6.68
C GLU A 91 -9.21 -19.81 7.35
N GLN A 92 -9.16 -18.99 8.40
CA GLN A 92 -10.36 -18.47 9.08
C GLN A 92 -11.27 -17.67 8.13
N ILE A 93 -10.69 -16.85 7.26
CA ILE A 93 -11.44 -16.11 6.24
C ILE A 93 -12.11 -17.09 5.26
N SER A 94 -11.37 -18.10 4.80
CA SER A 94 -11.88 -19.12 3.89
C SER A 94 -13.02 -19.94 4.52
N GLU A 95 -12.91 -20.31 5.79
CA GLU A 95 -13.95 -21.01 6.53
C GLU A 95 -15.19 -20.13 6.70
N ARG A 96 -15.01 -18.84 7.01
CA ARG A 96 -16.12 -17.89 7.10
C ARG A 96 -16.83 -17.75 5.76
N ARG A 97 -16.10 -17.68 4.65
CA ARG A 97 -16.67 -17.65 3.29
C ARG A 97 -17.47 -18.91 3.00
N LYS A 98 -16.90 -20.10 3.26
CA LYS A 98 -17.61 -21.39 3.09
C LYS A 98 -18.90 -21.47 3.92
N ARG A 99 -18.89 -20.94 5.16
CA ARG A 99 -20.11 -20.87 6.00
C ARG A 99 -21.16 -19.96 5.38
N LEU A 100 -20.77 -18.78 4.90
CA LEU A 100 -21.67 -17.85 4.24
C LEU A 100 -22.23 -18.42 2.93
N GLU A 101 -21.40 -19.11 2.14
CA GLU A 101 -21.81 -19.82 0.93
C GLU A 101 -22.86 -20.89 1.26
N ALA A 102 -22.62 -21.72 2.26
CA ALA A 102 -23.59 -22.73 2.71
C ALA A 102 -24.92 -22.10 3.19
N ASP A 103 -24.87 -20.96 3.88
CA ASP A 103 -26.07 -20.25 4.33
C ASP A 103 -26.84 -19.61 3.16
N LEU A 104 -26.12 -19.07 2.16
CA LEU A 104 -26.71 -18.59 0.92
C LEU A 104 -27.39 -19.73 0.15
N GLU A 105 -26.75 -20.88 0.02
CA GLU A 105 -27.34 -22.07 -0.60
C GLU A 105 -28.61 -22.52 0.14
N ARG A 106 -28.58 -22.58 1.47
CA ARG A 106 -29.76 -22.89 2.29
C ARG A 106 -30.89 -21.91 2.07
N TRP A 107 -30.58 -20.61 2.02
CA TRP A 107 -31.58 -19.57 1.76
C TRP A 107 -32.18 -19.70 0.36
N GLN A 108 -31.33 -19.95 -0.66
CA GLN A 108 -31.78 -20.20 -2.03
C GLN A 108 -32.66 -21.45 -2.12
N GLN A 109 -32.31 -22.53 -1.43
CA GLN A 109 -33.12 -23.75 -1.35
C GLN A 109 -34.47 -23.49 -0.67
N GLN A 110 -34.49 -22.74 0.44
CA GLN A 110 -35.74 -22.37 1.11
C GLN A 110 -36.63 -21.51 0.21
N LYS A 111 -36.06 -20.51 -0.48
CA LYS A 111 -36.80 -19.66 -1.42
C LYS A 111 -37.35 -20.46 -2.59
N SER A 112 -36.52 -21.34 -3.17
CA SER A 112 -36.95 -22.25 -4.23
C SER A 112 -38.08 -23.18 -3.76
N ALA A 113 -38.02 -23.70 -2.53
CA ALA A 113 -39.08 -24.53 -1.94
C ALA A 113 -40.36 -23.74 -1.64
N GLN A 114 -40.27 -22.45 -1.30
CA GLN A 114 -41.43 -21.56 -1.17
C GLN A 114 -42.06 -21.22 -2.54
N ASP A 115 -41.24 -21.07 -3.56
CA ASP A 115 -41.68 -20.79 -4.94
C ASP A 115 -42.19 -22.05 -5.68
N MET A 116 -41.95 -23.25 -5.13
CA MET A 116 -42.61 -24.46 -5.62
C MET A 116 -44.13 -24.30 -5.47
N PRO A 117 -44.92 -24.43 -6.55
CA PRO A 117 -46.35 -24.25 -6.48
C PRO A 117 -46.94 -25.36 -5.60
N THR A 118 -47.33 -25.01 -4.37
CA THR A 118 -48.23 -25.82 -3.55
C THR A 118 -49.52 -26.01 -4.34
N LYS A 119 -49.57 -27.11 -5.12
CA LYS A 119 -50.76 -27.58 -5.83
C LYS A 119 -51.76 -28.02 -4.77
N LYS A 120 -52.50 -27.08 -4.16
CA LYS A 120 -53.86 -27.26 -3.60
C LYS A 120 -54.38 -25.91 -3.07
N LYS A 121 -55.50 -25.47 -3.65
CA LYS A 121 -56.42 -24.39 -3.20
C LYS A 121 -56.00 -22.90 -3.38
N LYS A 122 -55.73 -22.42 -4.62
CA LYS A 122 -55.67 -20.97 -4.93
C LYS A 122 -56.33 -20.56 -6.27
N LYS A 123 -57.35 -21.29 -6.77
CA LYS A 123 -57.93 -21.01 -8.11
C LYS A 123 -58.77 -19.72 -8.17
N THR A 124 -59.28 -19.22 -7.04
CA THR A 124 -60.19 -18.05 -7.00
C THR A 124 -59.47 -16.72 -6.72
N SER A 125 -58.42 -16.69 -5.88
CA SER A 125 -57.65 -15.46 -5.62
C SER A 125 -56.64 -15.15 -6.71
N LYS A 126 -55.98 -16.16 -7.30
CA LYS A 126 -55.04 -15.95 -8.42
C LYS A 126 -55.72 -15.33 -9.64
N ARG A 127 -56.97 -15.69 -9.95
CA ARG A 127 -57.70 -15.12 -11.10
C ARG A 127 -57.92 -13.62 -10.97
N LYS A 128 -58.27 -13.14 -9.76
CA LYS A 128 -58.45 -11.71 -9.47
C LYS A 128 -57.11 -10.95 -9.42
N SER A 129 -56.05 -11.55 -8.88
CA SER A 129 -54.72 -10.91 -8.91
C SER A 129 -54.13 -10.87 -10.32
N THR A 130 -54.33 -11.91 -11.14
CA THR A 130 -53.89 -11.90 -12.55
C THR A 130 -54.69 -10.94 -13.42
N SER A 131 -55.99 -10.75 -13.16
CA SER A 131 -56.77 -9.73 -13.89
C SER A 131 -56.33 -8.33 -13.49
N ARG A 132 -56.06 -8.10 -12.20
CA ARG A 132 -55.55 -6.81 -11.72
C ARG A 132 -54.14 -6.52 -12.26
N VAL A 133 -53.26 -7.50 -12.31
CA VAL A 133 -51.93 -7.35 -12.93
C VAL A 133 -52.06 -6.98 -14.41
N ARG A 134 -52.94 -7.64 -15.16
CA ARG A 134 -53.19 -7.31 -16.57
C ARG A 134 -53.82 -5.93 -16.78
N GLU A 135 -54.69 -5.49 -15.86
CA GLU A 135 -55.20 -4.12 -15.87
C GLU A 135 -54.07 -3.12 -15.62
N LEU A 136 -53.19 -3.40 -14.66
CA LEU A 136 -52.06 -2.54 -14.34
C LEU A 136 -51.05 -2.46 -15.49
N GLU A 137 -50.75 -3.59 -16.15
CA GLU A 137 -49.92 -3.65 -17.36
C GLU A 137 -50.49 -2.77 -18.46
N ARG A 138 -51.80 -2.88 -18.76
CA ARG A 138 -52.46 -2.01 -19.75
C ARG A 138 -52.40 -0.54 -19.36
N THR A 139 -52.60 -0.21 -18.09
CA THR A 139 -52.49 1.19 -17.64
C THR A 139 -51.06 1.70 -17.75
N LEU A 140 -50.06 0.86 -17.49
CA LEU A 140 -48.64 1.19 -17.64
C LEU A 140 -48.30 1.44 -19.11
N ASP A 141 -48.75 0.57 -20.02
CA ASP A 141 -48.54 0.75 -21.46
C ASP A 141 -49.15 2.06 -21.97
N LEU A 142 -50.36 2.39 -21.53
CA LEU A 142 -51.01 3.66 -21.86
C LEU A 142 -50.25 4.86 -21.29
N LEU A 143 -49.71 4.76 -20.07
CA LEU A 143 -48.91 5.83 -19.47
C LEU A 143 -47.56 6.01 -20.17
N LEU A 144 -46.92 4.93 -20.62
CA LEU A 144 -45.71 4.98 -21.42
C LEU A 144 -45.99 5.64 -22.78
N GLN A 145 -47.06 5.23 -23.47
CA GLN A 145 -47.48 5.87 -24.72
C GLN A 145 -47.74 7.37 -24.53
N LEU A 146 -48.41 7.75 -23.44
CA LEU A 146 -48.70 9.16 -23.12
C LEU A 146 -47.42 9.94 -22.80
N ARG A 147 -46.48 9.34 -22.06
CA ARG A 147 -45.14 9.89 -21.81
C ARG A 147 -44.41 10.15 -23.12
N ASP A 148 -44.37 9.18 -24.03
CA ASP A 148 -43.65 9.30 -25.30
C ASP A 148 -44.27 10.35 -26.20
N LEU A 149 -45.61 10.44 -26.27
CA LEU A 149 -46.29 11.50 -27.00
C LEU A 149 -46.02 12.89 -26.40
N ARG A 150 -45.96 13.01 -25.07
CA ARG A 150 -45.57 14.27 -24.40
C ARG A 150 -44.13 14.63 -24.70
N ARG A 151 -43.21 13.67 -24.66
CA ARG A 151 -41.80 13.88 -24.99
C ARG A 151 -41.63 14.32 -26.44
N LYS A 152 -42.23 13.62 -27.41
CA LYS A 152 -42.22 14.02 -28.82
C LYS A 152 -42.76 15.44 -29.04
N ARG A 153 -43.82 15.81 -28.31
CA ARG A 153 -44.34 17.18 -28.34
C ARG A 153 -43.35 18.20 -27.77
N LEU A 154 -42.66 17.85 -26.69
CA LEU A 154 -41.65 18.70 -26.05
C LEU A 154 -40.36 18.79 -26.88
N GLU A 155 -39.95 17.70 -27.55
CA GLU A 155 -38.86 17.68 -28.52
C GLU A 155 -39.16 18.57 -29.73
N ALA A 156 -40.40 18.53 -30.25
CA ALA A 156 -40.87 19.46 -31.28
C ALA A 156 -40.89 20.93 -30.80
N GLN A 157 -40.91 21.17 -29.48
CA GLN A 157 -40.77 22.48 -28.86
C GLN A 157 -39.31 22.83 -28.50
N GLY A 158 -38.35 21.94 -28.76
CA GLY A 158 -36.93 22.14 -28.52
C GLY A 158 -36.40 21.62 -27.18
N HIS A 159 -37.19 20.89 -26.39
CA HIS A 159 -36.72 20.24 -25.16
C HIS A 159 -36.02 18.91 -25.45
N PHE A 160 -34.87 18.68 -24.81
CA PHE A 160 -34.01 17.52 -25.03
C PHE A 160 -34.13 16.49 -23.89
N PHE A 161 -34.33 15.20 -24.22
CA PHE A 161 -34.43 14.10 -23.24
C PHE A 161 -33.28 13.08 -23.41
N PRO A 162 -32.39 12.92 -22.41
CA PRO A 162 -31.22 12.04 -22.52
C PRO A 162 -31.47 10.52 -22.57
N GLU A 163 -32.70 10.05 -22.32
CA GLU A 163 -32.96 8.61 -22.11
C GLU A 163 -33.18 7.79 -23.40
N THR A 164 -33.37 8.41 -24.57
CA THR A 164 -33.80 7.69 -25.79
C THR A 164 -33.09 8.09 -27.08
N GLY A 165 -32.03 8.90 -27.01
CA GLY A 165 -31.21 9.24 -28.16
C GLY A 165 -29.73 9.09 -27.82
N ASP A 166 -29.06 8.15 -28.47
CA ASP A 166 -27.61 7.97 -28.41
C ASP A 166 -26.82 9.22 -28.87
N ASP A 167 -27.50 10.28 -29.30
CA ASP A 167 -26.93 11.58 -29.67
C ASP A 167 -26.13 12.25 -28.55
N PHE A 168 -26.49 12.03 -27.27
CA PHE A 168 -25.72 12.54 -26.12
C PHE A 168 -24.37 11.83 -26.00
N TYR A 169 -24.37 10.49 -26.09
CA TYR A 169 -23.15 9.69 -26.06
C TYR A 169 -22.33 9.87 -27.34
N ALA A 170 -22.98 10.07 -28.48
CA ALA A 170 -22.32 10.41 -29.74
C ALA A 170 -21.60 11.75 -29.62
N LYS A 171 -22.22 12.77 -29.02
CA LYS A 171 -21.58 14.06 -28.73
C LYS A 171 -20.44 13.96 -27.72
N ILE A 172 -20.59 13.16 -26.66
CA ILE A 172 -19.51 12.91 -25.69
C ILE A 172 -18.34 12.18 -26.36
N GLN A 173 -18.59 11.16 -27.17
CA GLN A 173 -17.55 10.48 -27.95
C GLN A 173 -16.90 11.40 -29.00
N GLU A 174 -17.66 12.30 -29.62
CA GLU A 174 -17.11 13.28 -30.55
C GLU A 174 -16.24 14.32 -29.82
N GLN A 175 -16.61 14.69 -28.60
CA GLN A 175 -15.84 15.58 -27.74
C GLN A 175 -14.57 14.90 -27.19
N GLU A 176 -14.66 13.64 -26.80
CA GLU A 176 -13.54 12.78 -26.37
C GLU A 176 -12.57 12.47 -27.52
N LYS A 177 -13.05 12.43 -28.77
CA LYS A 177 -12.19 12.34 -29.98
C LYS A 177 -11.57 13.67 -30.40
N ARG A 178 -12.19 14.79 -30.05
CA ARG A 178 -11.67 16.15 -30.33
C ARG A 178 -10.66 16.60 -29.29
N GLN A 179 -10.73 16.08 -28.07
CA GLN A 179 -9.61 16.17 -27.14
C GLN A 179 -8.56 15.15 -27.57
N PRO A 180 -7.30 15.53 -27.81
CA PRO A 180 -6.25 14.52 -27.85
C PRO A 180 -6.27 13.80 -26.49
N ARG A 181 -6.20 12.46 -26.51
CA ARG A 181 -5.81 11.72 -25.31
C ARG A 181 -4.43 12.23 -24.92
N ASN A 182 -4.37 13.10 -23.92
CA ASN A 182 -3.14 13.42 -23.22
C ASN A 182 -2.72 12.16 -22.46
N ASP A 183 -2.20 11.18 -23.18
CA ASP A 183 -1.31 10.14 -22.64
C ASP A 183 0.11 10.75 -22.51
N GLU A 184 0.19 11.98 -22.00
CA GLU A 184 1.44 12.68 -21.70
C GLU A 184 1.56 12.80 -20.18
N SER A 185 2.64 12.18 -19.69
CA SER A 185 3.25 12.29 -18.37
C SER A 185 2.71 13.45 -17.47
N PRO A 186 2.24 13.17 -16.24
CA PRO A 186 1.72 14.18 -15.30
C PRO A 186 2.67 15.29 -14.82
N TYR A 187 3.85 15.46 -15.42
CA TYR A 187 4.91 16.36 -14.91
C TYR A 187 5.02 17.72 -15.63
N GLN A 188 4.06 18.12 -16.48
CA GLN A 188 4.20 19.38 -17.25
C GLN A 188 3.01 20.35 -17.21
N GLU A 189 1.92 20.05 -16.50
CA GLU A 189 0.82 21.02 -16.27
C GLU A 189 1.09 21.97 -15.08
N GLU A 190 2.34 22.25 -14.75
CA GLU A 190 2.70 22.96 -13.51
C GLU A 190 2.77 24.49 -13.61
N GLU A 191 2.61 25.14 -14.77
CA GLU A 191 2.87 26.59 -14.86
C GLU A 191 1.67 27.50 -15.20
N GLU A 192 0.49 26.97 -15.54
CA GLU A 192 -0.69 27.80 -15.83
C GLU A 192 -1.90 27.44 -14.96
N GLN A 193 -1.69 27.38 -13.64
CA GLN A 193 -2.81 27.57 -12.72
C GLN A 193 -3.01 29.06 -12.55
N GLU A 194 -4.01 29.62 -13.25
CA GLU A 194 -4.55 30.95 -12.95
C GLU A 194 -4.64 31.08 -11.42
N GLU A 195 -4.01 32.12 -10.87
CA GLU A 195 -4.04 32.44 -9.43
C GLU A 195 -5.49 32.72 -9.00
N LYS A 196 -6.27 31.65 -8.82
CA LYS A 196 -7.61 31.73 -8.25
C LYS A 196 -7.41 32.26 -6.84
N GLN A 197 -7.86 33.50 -6.61
CA GLN A 197 -7.85 34.10 -5.29
C GLN A 197 -8.58 33.15 -4.33
N LEU A 198 -7.81 32.56 -3.42
CA LEU A 198 -8.33 31.65 -2.42
C LEU A 198 -9.30 32.41 -1.53
N TYR A 199 -10.47 31.84 -1.28
CA TYR A 199 -11.40 32.38 -0.31
C TYR A 199 -10.85 32.21 1.11
N ILE A 200 -10.54 33.32 1.77
CA ILE A 200 -10.04 33.34 3.14
C ILE A 200 -11.20 33.64 4.07
N HIS A 201 -11.44 32.77 5.05
CA HIS A 201 -12.52 32.96 6.01
C HIS A 201 -12.24 34.19 6.89
N PRO A 202 -13.24 35.05 7.19
CA PRO A 202 -13.03 36.29 7.97
C PRO A 202 -12.52 36.06 9.40
N ASP A 203 -12.75 34.87 9.96
CA ASP A 203 -12.22 34.47 11.28
C ASP A 203 -10.83 33.83 11.22
N ASP A 204 -10.22 33.73 10.03
CA ASP A 204 -8.88 33.17 9.87
C ASP A 204 -7.81 34.20 10.22
N HIS A 205 -7.29 34.09 11.43
CA HIS A 205 -6.21 34.95 11.92
C HIS A 205 -4.83 34.54 11.39
N TRP A 206 -4.68 33.35 10.79
CA TRP A 206 -3.39 32.83 10.33
C TRP A 206 -2.94 33.46 9.03
N HIS A 207 -3.85 33.96 8.20
CA HIS A 207 -3.48 34.68 6.97
C HIS A 207 -2.55 35.87 7.21
N ASN A 208 -2.72 36.57 8.33
CA ASN A 208 -1.96 37.77 8.68
C ASN A 208 -0.73 37.48 9.57
N THR A 209 -0.49 36.22 9.91
CA THR A 209 0.72 35.83 10.64
C THR A 209 1.90 35.75 9.67
N GLY A 210 3.14 35.94 10.15
CA GLY A 210 4.36 35.82 9.33
C GLY A 210 4.67 34.38 8.89
N LEU A 211 3.64 33.55 8.72
CA LEU A 211 3.73 32.21 8.18
C LEU A 211 4.10 32.26 6.69
N ASP A 212 4.69 31.17 6.20
CA ASP A 212 4.97 31.04 4.77
C ASP A 212 3.66 31.06 3.97
N HIS A 213 3.45 32.15 3.23
CA HIS A 213 2.26 32.37 2.43
C HIS A 213 2.04 31.27 1.38
N LYS A 214 3.12 30.61 0.90
CA LYS A 214 3.00 29.50 -0.06
C LYS A 214 2.41 28.25 0.59
N ALA A 215 2.92 27.88 1.77
CA ALA A 215 2.39 26.75 2.54
C ALA A 215 0.94 26.99 2.98
N TYR A 216 0.63 28.22 3.40
CA TYR A 216 -0.74 28.60 3.76
C TYR A 216 -1.69 28.52 2.56
N ALA A 217 -1.28 29.03 1.38
CA ALA A 217 -2.08 28.92 0.17
C ALA A 217 -2.33 27.45 -0.24
N TYR A 218 -1.31 26.60 -0.17
CA TYR A 218 -1.45 25.16 -0.44
C TYR A 218 -2.46 24.47 0.50
N TRP A 219 -2.47 24.86 1.78
CA TRP A 219 -3.43 24.33 2.75
C TRP A 219 -4.87 24.76 2.45
N CYS A 220 -5.09 26.05 2.17
CA CYS A 220 -6.42 26.58 1.87
C CYS A 220 -7.00 26.05 0.54
N GLN A 221 -6.18 25.63 -0.42
CA GLN A 221 -6.63 25.04 -1.69
C GLN A 221 -7.46 23.77 -1.49
N GLY A 222 -7.15 22.97 -0.47
CA GLY A 222 -7.93 21.77 -0.16
C GLY A 222 -9.34 22.10 0.34
N GLU A 223 -9.56 23.19 1.05
CA GLU A 223 -10.91 23.44 1.60
C GLU A 223 -11.93 23.87 0.54
N GLN A 224 -11.46 24.31 -0.63
CA GLN A 224 -12.29 24.98 -1.64
C GLN A 224 -12.61 24.11 -2.86
N ASP A 225 -11.76 23.15 -3.19
CA ASP A 225 -11.94 22.30 -4.37
C ASP A 225 -11.76 20.80 -4.00
N VAL A 226 -12.71 19.97 -4.44
CA VAL A 226 -12.71 18.54 -4.15
C VAL A 226 -11.65 17.82 -4.99
N ASP A 227 -11.37 18.33 -6.20
CA ASP A 227 -10.38 17.74 -7.08
C ASP A 227 -8.95 18.05 -6.61
N THR A 228 -8.71 19.24 -6.04
CA THR A 228 -7.46 19.55 -5.34
C THR A 228 -7.30 18.69 -4.08
N LEU A 229 -8.35 18.49 -3.28
CA LEU A 229 -8.30 17.57 -2.13
C LEU A 229 -7.91 16.15 -2.51
N ARG A 230 -8.49 15.61 -3.58
CA ARG A 230 -8.15 14.27 -4.06
C ARG A 230 -6.69 14.21 -4.50
N ARG A 231 -6.20 15.24 -5.19
CA ARG A 231 -4.80 15.34 -5.60
C ARG A 231 -3.86 15.36 -4.40
N ILE A 232 -4.11 16.25 -3.44
CA ILE A 232 -3.35 16.37 -2.19
C ILE A 232 -3.39 15.01 -1.47
N ARG A 233 -4.58 14.42 -1.30
CA ARG A 233 -4.72 13.12 -0.64
C ARG A 233 -3.91 12.02 -1.32
N ASN A 234 -3.95 11.94 -2.65
CA ASN A 234 -3.18 10.96 -3.41
C ASN A 234 -1.66 11.17 -3.26
N GLN A 235 -1.20 12.43 -3.20
CA GLN A 235 0.20 12.76 -2.90
C GLN A 235 0.60 12.25 -1.51
N TRP A 236 -0.24 12.48 -0.49
CA TRP A 236 -0.01 11.98 0.87
C TRP A 236 -0.07 10.45 0.95
N ASP A 237 -1.00 9.81 0.24
CA ASP A 237 -1.11 8.36 0.20
C ASP A 237 0.15 7.73 -0.43
N GLY A 238 0.78 8.38 -1.42
CA GLY A 238 2.06 7.96 -1.98
C GLY A 238 3.22 7.93 -0.97
N TYR A 239 3.15 8.71 0.11
CA TYR A 239 4.12 8.67 1.22
C TYR A 239 3.78 7.63 2.29
N LEU A 240 2.55 7.12 2.30
CA LEU A 240 2.03 6.16 3.28
C LEU A 240 2.04 4.71 2.77
N VAL A 241 1.99 4.48 1.47
CA VAL A 241 2.02 3.15 0.87
C VAL A 241 3.45 2.59 0.96
N GLU A 242 3.61 1.51 1.72
CA GLU A 242 4.75 0.60 1.56
C GLU A 242 4.68 0.06 0.13
N GLU A 243 5.63 0.47 -0.72
CA GLU A 243 5.82 -0.10 -2.04
C GLU A 243 6.13 -1.59 -1.83
N GLU A 244 5.12 -2.46 -1.99
CA GLU A 244 5.34 -3.90 -2.04
C GLU A 244 6.15 -4.14 -3.33
N GLU A 245 7.47 -4.20 -3.18
CA GLU A 245 8.41 -4.60 -4.23
C GLU A 245 7.96 -5.94 -4.83
N GLU A 246 7.35 -5.87 -6.02
CA GLU A 246 7.29 -7.03 -6.90
C GLU A 246 8.73 -7.37 -7.30
N GLU A 247 9.08 -8.63 -7.06
CA GLU A 247 10.38 -9.24 -7.24
C GLU A 247 10.94 -8.99 -8.65
N GLU A 248 11.93 -8.11 -8.80
CA GLU A 248 12.91 -8.18 -9.89
C GLU A 248 14.25 -7.59 -9.44
N GLU A 249 15.19 -8.52 -9.25
CA GLU A 249 16.66 -8.49 -9.20
C GLU A 249 17.41 -7.15 -8.96
N GLU A 250 18.22 -7.19 -7.90
CA GLU A 250 19.54 -6.55 -7.75
C GLU A 250 19.68 -5.05 -8.08
N GLU A 251 19.53 -4.18 -7.08
CA GLU A 251 20.60 -3.28 -6.63
C GLU A 251 20.19 -2.58 -5.32
N GLU A 252 21.20 -2.29 -4.50
CA GLU A 252 21.08 -1.67 -3.18
C GLU A 252 20.38 -0.31 -3.26
N GLU A 253 19.33 -0.07 -2.47
CA GLU A 253 19.22 1.16 -1.67
C GLU A 253 18.14 1.07 -0.58
N GLU A 254 18.51 1.60 0.58
CA GLU A 254 17.81 1.52 1.84
C GLU A 254 16.58 2.43 1.86
N SER A 255 15.38 1.89 2.11
CA SER A 255 14.34 2.46 3.01
C SER A 255 12.95 1.88 2.72
N ALA A 256 12.72 0.62 3.10
CA ALA A 256 11.37 0.09 3.27
C ALA A 256 10.73 0.65 4.55
N GLY A 257 10.30 1.92 4.48
CA GLY A 257 9.54 2.64 5.49
C GLY A 257 8.92 3.87 4.86
N THR A 258 7.80 4.36 5.41
CA THR A 258 7.07 5.58 4.98
C THR A 258 8.02 6.61 4.35
N LYS A 259 7.89 6.85 3.03
CA LYS A 259 8.72 7.82 2.31
C LYS A 259 8.50 9.19 2.96
N ILE A 260 9.52 9.70 3.64
CA ILE A 260 9.45 11.03 4.25
C ILE A 260 9.49 12.05 3.11
N PRO A 261 8.58 13.03 3.05
CA PRO A 261 8.64 14.07 2.03
C PRO A 261 10.02 14.73 1.98
N PRO A 262 10.57 15.06 0.80
CA PRO A 262 11.92 15.61 0.66
C PRO A 262 12.14 16.96 1.39
N VAL A 263 11.05 17.63 1.79
CA VAL A 263 11.06 18.91 2.52
C VAL A 263 10.74 18.72 4.01
N TRP A 264 10.75 17.49 4.52
CA TRP A 264 10.49 17.25 5.93
C TRP A 264 11.65 17.79 6.78
N VAL A 265 11.42 18.94 7.39
CA VAL A 265 12.36 19.56 8.32
C VAL A 265 12.28 18.82 9.64
N GLU A 266 13.39 18.27 10.13
CA GLU A 266 13.46 17.79 11.51
C GLU A 266 13.07 18.95 12.43
N PRO A 267 12.00 18.82 13.23
CA PRO A 267 11.59 19.90 14.12
C PRO A 267 12.76 20.19 15.06
N GLY A 268 13.11 21.48 15.19
CA GLY A 268 14.11 21.90 16.16
C GLY A 268 13.76 21.39 17.56
N PRO A 269 14.76 21.22 18.44
CA PRO A 269 14.53 20.75 19.79
C PRO A 269 13.45 21.61 20.46
N PRO A 270 12.52 21.01 21.23
CA PRO A 270 11.42 21.73 21.83
C PRO A 270 11.96 22.93 22.63
N SER A 271 11.56 24.13 22.21
CA SER A 271 12.05 25.39 22.80
C SER A 271 11.54 25.64 24.22
N ASN A 272 10.67 24.76 24.72
CA ASN A 272 10.02 24.88 26.01
C ASN A 272 10.19 23.59 26.84
N TRP A 273 10.63 23.74 28.10
CA TRP A 273 10.92 22.67 29.05
C TRP A 273 9.73 21.74 29.29
N ILE A 274 8.50 22.24 29.14
CA ILE A 274 7.26 21.46 29.26
C ILE A 274 7.17 20.35 28.20
N TRP A 275 7.72 20.59 27.01
CA TRP A 275 7.68 19.63 25.90
C TRP A 275 8.85 18.65 25.94
N ALA A 276 9.96 19.00 26.60
CA ALA A 276 11.12 18.11 26.76
C ALA A 276 10.82 16.92 27.68
N THR A 277 9.94 17.06 28.66
CA THR A 277 9.63 15.99 29.63
C THR A 277 8.81 14.83 29.08
N VAL A 278 8.29 14.94 27.84
CA VAL A 278 7.45 13.89 27.23
C VAL A 278 8.28 12.84 26.49
N LEU A 279 9.55 13.11 26.20
CA LEU A 279 10.42 12.19 25.46
C LEU A 279 11.20 11.19 26.35
N ASP A 280 11.11 11.31 27.67
CA ASP A 280 11.83 10.48 28.64
C ASP A 280 10.99 9.29 29.20
N HIS A 281 9.96 8.83 28.47
CA HIS A 281 9.11 7.69 28.86
C HIS A 281 9.03 6.60 27.79
#